data_AF-A0A2W4KR15-F1
#
_entry.id   AF-A0A2W4KR15-F1
#
_cell.length_a   1.000
_cell.length_b   1.000
_cell.length_c   1.000
_cell.angle_alpha   90.00
_cell.angle_beta   90.00
_cell.angle_gamma   90.00
#
_symmetry.space_group_name_H-M   'P 1'
#
loop_
_entity.id
_entity.type
_entity.pdbx_description
1 polymer ?
#
loop_
_entity_poly.entity_id
_entity_poly.type
_entity_poly.pdbx_seq_one_letter_code
_entity_poly.pdbx_strand_id
1 'polypeptide(L)'
;MNREAIVDAETTDQALVVRFQQTGDRAAFEELVRRHRDRVYGLALRMMKNEEEALDIVQETFLSAFRKLPEFRGESQFGSWVYRIAANFALMRLRHQRVVDQVEEPMDALGDRFKEDGRWAVFPTGLWARRADQVVLDGELREVLVRAIDALPELHRAVFLLRDVEGLSYEEIAQALDTTVSAVKSRLHRARLALREELNRYFEGKEVRSR
;
A
#
# COMPACT_ATOMS: atom_id res chain seq x y z
N MET A 1 -43.92 -3.03 -2.28
CA MET A 1 -42.83 -3.55 -1.42
C MET A 1 -41.96 -4.44 -2.28
N ASN A 2 -40.97 -3.84 -2.94
CA ASN A 2 -39.76 -4.45 -3.52
C ASN A 2 -39.05 -3.33 -4.30
N ARG A 3 -38.19 -2.59 -3.60
CA ARG A 3 -37.11 -1.83 -4.24
C ARG A 3 -35.88 -2.73 -4.15
N GLU A 4 -35.82 -3.75 -5.00
CA GLU A 4 -34.52 -4.20 -5.47
C GLU A 4 -33.97 -3.02 -6.27
N ALA A 5 -33.20 -2.18 -5.59
CA ALA A 5 -32.41 -1.16 -6.25
C ALA A 5 -31.46 -1.92 -7.17
N ILE A 6 -31.74 -1.85 -8.46
CA ILE A 6 -30.81 -2.16 -9.53
C ILE A 6 -29.58 -1.29 -9.23
N VAL A 7 -28.57 -1.88 -8.59
CA VAL A 7 -27.27 -1.24 -8.43
C VAL A 7 -26.64 -1.38 -9.80
N ASP A 8 -26.87 -0.39 -10.66
CA ASP A 8 -26.31 -0.35 -12.00
C ASP A 8 -24.80 -0.58 -11.93
N ALA A 9 -24.32 -1.50 -12.77
CA ALA A 9 -22.91 -1.85 -12.90
C ALA A 9 -22.00 -0.66 -13.26
N GLU A 10 -22.58 0.50 -13.60
CA GLU A 10 -21.90 1.76 -13.92
C GLU A 10 -21.84 2.76 -12.76
N THR A 11 -22.42 2.46 -11.59
CA THR A 11 -22.40 3.41 -10.47
C THR A 11 -20.96 3.57 -9.96
N THR A 12 -20.39 4.77 -10.09
CA THR A 12 -19.03 5.07 -9.62
C THR A 12 -18.95 5.08 -8.09
N ASP A 13 -17.76 4.86 -7.54
CA ASP A 13 -17.55 4.96 -6.09
C ASP A 13 -17.96 6.33 -5.56
N GLN A 14 -17.69 7.40 -6.32
CA GLN A 14 -18.10 8.75 -5.95
C GLN A 14 -19.62 8.88 -5.81
N ALA A 15 -20.38 8.26 -6.71
CA ALA A 15 -21.84 8.27 -6.63
C ALA A 15 -22.35 7.51 -5.39
N LEU A 16 -21.73 6.37 -5.05
CA LEU A 16 -22.05 5.62 -3.83
C LEU A 16 -21.74 6.42 -2.56
N VAL A 17 -20.60 7.11 -2.52
CA VAL A 17 -20.22 8.01 -1.43
C VAL A 17 -21.26 9.11 -1.23
N VAL A 18 -21.62 9.82 -2.31
CA VAL A 18 -22.64 10.90 -2.24
C VAL A 18 -23.98 10.35 -1.76
N ARG A 19 -24.40 9.19 -2.27
CA ARG A 19 -25.66 8.54 -1.88
C ARG A 19 -25.68 8.22 -0.38
N PHE A 20 -24.57 7.68 0.14
CA PHE A 20 -24.40 7.44 1.57
C PHE A 20 -24.45 8.74 2.38
N GLN A 21 -23.71 9.77 1.98
CA GLN A 21 -23.63 11.04 2.70
C GLN A 21 -24.99 11.77 2.77
N GLN A 22 -25.81 11.68 1.73
CA GLN A 22 -27.11 12.36 1.68
C GLN A 22 -28.22 11.64 2.45
N THR A 23 -28.17 10.30 2.50
CA THR A 23 -29.34 9.51 2.93
C THR A 23 -29.04 8.49 4.03
N GLY A 24 -27.76 8.26 4.34
CA GLY A 24 -27.33 7.17 5.21
C GLY A 24 -27.54 5.77 4.60
N ASP A 25 -27.66 5.67 3.27
CA ASP A 25 -27.92 4.42 2.57
C ASP A 25 -26.83 3.37 2.80
N ARG A 26 -27.11 2.41 3.67
CA ARG A 26 -26.20 1.32 4.02
C ARG A 26 -25.86 0.43 2.83
N ALA A 27 -26.77 0.24 1.87
CA ALA A 27 -26.49 -0.55 0.68
C ALA A 27 -25.43 0.12 -0.22
N ALA A 28 -25.36 1.46 -0.20
CA ALA A 28 -24.29 2.18 -0.90
C ALA A 28 -22.92 1.88 -0.28
N PHE A 29 -22.86 1.83 1.05
CA PHE A 29 -21.64 1.50 1.76
C PHE A 29 -21.26 0.02 1.59
N GLU A 30 -22.21 -0.90 1.66
CA GLU A 30 -21.98 -2.33 1.42
C GLU A 30 -21.36 -2.59 0.04
N GLU A 31 -21.82 -1.87 -0.98
CA GLU A 31 -21.24 -1.95 -2.32
C GLU A 31 -19.79 -1.41 -2.37
N LEU A 32 -19.50 -0.30 -1.67
CA LEU A 32 -18.13 0.19 -1.51
C LEU A 32 -17.24 -0.85 -0.80
N VAL A 33 -17.73 -1.48 0.26
CA VAL A 33 -17.00 -2.56 0.95
C VAL A 33 -16.74 -3.72 -0.02
N ARG A 34 -17.76 -4.18 -0.74
CA ARG A 34 -17.65 -5.30 -1.67
C ARG A 34 -16.58 -5.06 -2.74
N ARG A 35 -16.47 -3.83 -3.25
CA ARG A 35 -15.49 -3.45 -4.28
C ARG A 35 -14.05 -3.37 -3.77
N HIS A 36 -13.86 -2.97 -2.51
CA HIS A 36 -12.54 -2.64 -1.99
C HIS A 36 -11.97 -3.69 -1.02
N ARG A 37 -12.79 -4.58 -0.47
CA ARG A 37 -12.38 -5.51 0.59
C ARG A 37 -11.21 -6.41 0.21
N ASP A 38 -11.17 -6.94 -1.01
CA ASP A 38 -10.13 -7.87 -1.43
C ASP A 38 -8.77 -7.16 -1.58
N ARG A 39 -8.79 -5.90 -2.04
CA ARG A 39 -7.59 -5.06 -2.13
C ARG A 39 -7.10 -4.62 -0.75
N VAL A 40 -8.02 -4.20 0.13
CA VAL A 40 -7.69 -3.88 1.53
C VAL A 40 -7.10 -5.09 2.24
N TYR A 41 -7.69 -6.27 2.06
CA TYR A 41 -7.18 -7.53 2.62
C TYR A 41 -5.79 -7.85 2.07
N GLY A 42 -5.60 -7.76 0.74
CA GLY A 42 -4.29 -8.00 0.13
C GLY A 42 -3.21 -7.03 0.62
N LEU A 43 -3.54 -5.76 0.83
CA LEU A 43 -2.64 -4.78 1.44
C LEU A 43 -2.31 -5.17 2.89
N ALA A 44 -3.33 -5.43 3.71
CA ALA A 44 -3.16 -5.78 5.12
C ALA A 44 -2.33 -7.07 5.29
N LEU A 45 -2.58 -8.10 4.47
CA LEU A 45 -1.83 -9.35 4.50
C LEU A 45 -0.36 -9.14 4.15
N ARG A 46 -0.05 -8.33 3.12
CA ARG A 46 1.34 -7.97 2.78
C ARG A 46 2.03 -7.14 3.85
N MET A 47 1.28 -6.38 4.66
CA MET A 47 1.85 -5.58 5.74
C MET A 47 2.10 -6.39 7.01
N MET A 48 1.11 -7.19 7.43
CA MET A 48 1.09 -7.91 8.69
C MET A 48 1.72 -9.31 8.61
N LYS A 49 1.71 -9.94 7.43
CA LYS A 49 2.16 -11.33 7.22
C LYS A 49 1.46 -12.36 8.12
N ASN A 50 0.26 -12.03 8.57
CA ASN A 50 -0.58 -12.86 9.41
C ASN A 50 -2.03 -12.66 8.95
N GLU A 51 -2.73 -13.76 8.67
CA GLU A 51 -4.09 -13.72 8.11
C GLU A 51 -5.13 -13.19 9.11
N GLU A 52 -5.03 -13.60 10.38
CA GLU A 52 -5.95 -13.17 11.44
C GLU A 52 -5.82 -11.67 11.69
N GLU A 53 -4.58 -11.19 11.86
CA GLU A 53 -4.28 -9.76 11.97
C GLU A 53 -4.74 -8.99 10.72
N ALA A 54 -4.56 -9.54 9.52
CA ALA A 54 -5.01 -8.89 8.30
C ALA A 54 -6.54 -8.76 8.23
N LEU A 55 -7.29 -9.79 8.65
CA LEU A 55 -8.74 -9.74 8.72
C LEU A 55 -9.22 -8.70 9.75
N ASP A 56 -8.56 -8.60 10.90
CA ASP A 56 -8.84 -7.56 11.89
C ASP A 56 -8.62 -6.15 11.32
N ILE A 57 -7.50 -5.93 10.63
CA ILE A 57 -7.22 -4.65 9.96
C ILE A 57 -8.31 -4.32 8.93
N VAL A 58 -8.79 -5.29 8.15
CA VAL A 58 -9.89 -5.09 7.19
C VAL A 58 -11.15 -4.63 7.93
N GLN A 59 -11.52 -5.29 9.03
CA GLN A 59 -12.70 -4.93 9.82
C GLN A 59 -12.58 -3.53 10.42
N GLU A 60 -11.46 -3.23 11.08
CA GLU A 60 -11.19 -1.91 11.67
C GLU A 60 -11.22 -0.81 10.59
N THR A 61 -10.67 -1.10 9.41
CA THR A 61 -10.65 -0.19 8.26
C THR A 61 -12.06 0.17 7.83
N PHE A 62 -12.92 -0.83 7.55
CA PHE A 62 -14.27 -0.53 7.06
C PHE A 62 -15.18 0.01 8.16
N LEU A 63 -14.98 -0.36 9.42
CA LEU A 63 -15.70 0.25 10.55
C LEU A 63 -15.34 1.74 10.71
N SER A 64 -14.05 2.07 10.60
CA SER A 64 -13.55 3.45 10.61
C SER A 64 -14.04 4.22 9.39
N ALA A 65 -13.99 3.61 8.20
CA ALA A 65 -14.49 4.21 6.97
C ALA A 65 -15.99 4.52 7.09
N PHE A 66 -16.82 3.59 7.57
CA PHE A 66 -18.26 3.82 7.77
C PHE A 66 -18.54 5.03 8.66
N ARG A 67 -17.80 5.14 9.78
CA ARG A 67 -17.95 6.26 10.73
C ARG A 67 -17.51 7.61 10.15
N LYS A 68 -16.46 7.61 9.33
CA LYS A 68 -15.85 8.83 8.79
C LYS A 68 -16.35 9.23 7.41
N LEU A 69 -17.08 8.35 6.72
CA LEU A 69 -17.60 8.61 5.39
C LEU A 69 -18.50 9.87 5.30
N PRO A 70 -19.32 10.22 6.32
CA PRO A 70 -20.06 11.48 6.32
C PRO A 70 -19.16 12.73 6.20
N GLU A 71 -17.95 12.68 6.76
CA GLU A 71 -16.99 13.79 6.78
C GLU A 71 -15.99 13.74 5.62
N PHE A 72 -16.08 12.71 4.76
CA PHE A 72 -15.17 12.54 3.64
C PHE A 72 -15.38 13.62 2.57
N ARG A 73 -14.37 14.48 2.41
CA ARG A 73 -14.44 15.66 1.53
C ARG A 73 -14.21 15.39 0.03
N GLY A 74 -13.89 14.15 -0.35
CA GLY A 74 -13.65 13.82 -1.77
C GLY A 74 -12.35 14.40 -2.36
N GLU A 75 -11.40 14.83 -1.52
CA GLU A 75 -10.08 15.32 -1.96
C GLU A 75 -9.21 14.24 -2.63
N SER A 76 -9.58 12.97 -2.48
CA SER A 76 -8.97 11.79 -3.10
C SER A 76 -10.07 10.83 -3.55
N GLN A 77 -9.75 9.83 -4.36
CA GLN A 77 -10.69 8.73 -4.61
C GLN A 77 -10.97 7.95 -3.32
N PHE A 78 -12.17 7.37 -3.20
CA PHE A 78 -12.54 6.55 -2.04
C PHE A 78 -11.55 5.39 -1.80
N GLY A 79 -11.14 4.71 -2.88
CA GLY A 79 -10.13 3.66 -2.82
C GLY A 79 -8.82 4.13 -2.17
N SER A 80 -8.26 5.24 -2.65
CA SER A 80 -7.05 5.84 -2.05
C SER A 80 -7.26 6.16 -0.57
N TRP A 81 -8.40 6.73 -0.21
CA TRP A 81 -8.73 7.05 1.18
C TRP A 81 -8.82 5.81 2.08
N VAL A 82 -9.51 4.75 1.64
CA VAL A 82 -9.67 3.53 2.45
C VAL A 82 -8.35 2.76 2.59
N TYR A 83 -7.49 2.76 1.56
CA TYR A 83 -6.16 2.15 1.64
C TYR A 83 -5.23 2.88 2.62
N ARG A 84 -5.35 4.21 2.74
CA ARG A 84 -4.63 4.98 3.77
C ARG A 84 -5.06 4.59 5.19
N ILE A 85 -6.37 4.42 5.41
CA ILE A 85 -6.90 3.98 6.70
C ILE A 85 -6.32 2.60 7.06
N ALA A 86 -6.33 1.66 6.11
CA ALA A 86 -5.80 0.31 6.31
C ALA A 86 -4.31 0.30 6.67
N ALA A 87 -3.49 1.03 5.90
CA ALA A 87 -2.07 1.12 6.17
C ALA A 87 -1.76 1.72 7.54
N ASN A 88 -2.56 2.67 8.00
CA ASN A 88 -2.40 3.28 9.32
C ASN A 88 -2.71 2.32 10.45
N PHE A 89 -3.80 1.55 10.36
CA PHE A 89 -4.10 0.52 11.35
C PHE A 89 -2.98 -0.54 11.38
N ALA A 90 -2.52 -1.00 10.22
CA ALA A 90 -1.45 -1.99 10.14
C ALA A 90 -0.14 -1.49 10.77
N LEU A 91 0.28 -0.26 10.47
CA LEU A 91 1.50 0.32 11.07
C LEU A 91 1.35 0.60 12.57
N MET A 92 0.16 0.98 13.03
CA MET A 92 -0.11 1.14 14.46
C MET A 92 0.03 -0.20 15.19
N ARG A 93 -0.52 -1.28 14.61
CA ARG A 93 -0.42 -2.64 15.16
C ARG A 93 1.02 -3.14 15.21
N LEU A 94 1.77 -2.98 14.11
CA LEU A 94 3.19 -3.35 14.03
C LEU A 94 4.05 -2.60 15.06
N ARG A 95 3.80 -1.29 15.24
CA ARG A 95 4.47 -0.51 16.29
C ARG A 95 4.17 -1.04 17.69
N HIS A 96 2.91 -1.41 17.97
CA HIS A 96 2.54 -1.96 19.27
C HIS A 96 3.20 -3.33 19.51
N GLN A 97 3.26 -4.20 18.49
CA GLN A 97 3.96 -5.49 18.58
C GLN A 97 5.46 -5.30 18.89
N ARG A 98 6.11 -4.28 18.31
CA ARG A 98 7.51 -3.91 18.62
C ARG A 98 7.75 -3.32 20.01
N VAL A 99 6.76 -2.68 20.63
CA VAL A 99 6.91 -2.24 22.04
C VAL A 99 6.88 -3.45 22.99
N VAL A 100 6.23 -4.54 22.58
CA VAL A 100 6.21 -5.82 23.30
C VAL A 100 7.47 -6.63 23.03
N ASP A 101 8.00 -6.59 21.79
CA ASP A 101 9.25 -7.21 21.37
C ASP A 101 10.37 -6.17 21.20
N GLN A 102 11.13 -5.89 22.27
CA GLN A 102 12.25 -4.92 22.24
C GLN A 102 13.37 -5.33 21.26
N VAL A 103 13.26 -4.95 19.98
CA VAL A 103 14.38 -4.85 19.03
C VAL A 103 14.11 -3.69 18.06
N GLU A 104 14.68 -2.53 18.35
CA GLU A 104 15.00 -1.55 17.30
C GLU A 104 16.33 -1.97 16.67
N GLU A 105 16.31 -2.32 15.38
CA GLU A 105 17.50 -2.12 14.55
C GLU A 105 17.36 -0.76 13.87
N PRO A 106 18.17 0.25 14.26
CA PRO A 106 18.29 1.46 13.50
C PRO A 106 19.15 1.14 12.27
N MET A 107 18.57 1.24 11.08
CA MET A 107 19.36 1.45 9.87
C MET A 107 19.63 2.95 9.71
N ASP A 108 20.22 3.54 10.75
CA ASP A 108 20.70 4.93 10.79
C ASP A 108 22.22 4.92 10.89
N ALA A 109 22.87 4.63 9.76
CA ALA A 109 24.29 4.87 9.57
C ALA A 109 24.53 5.34 8.13
N LEU A 110 24.15 6.59 7.85
CA LEU A 110 24.81 7.59 6.99
C LEU A 110 23.76 8.64 6.58
N GLY A 111 23.69 9.72 7.36
CA GLY A 111 23.40 11.02 6.77
C GLY A 111 24.64 11.43 6.00
N ASP A 112 24.59 11.36 4.67
CA ASP A 112 25.48 12.11 3.75
C ASP A 112 25.18 11.80 2.28
N ARG A 113 23.95 12.12 1.81
CA ARG A 113 23.64 12.27 0.37
C ARG A 113 22.53 13.30 0.07
N PHE A 114 22.31 14.26 0.97
CA PHE A 114 21.38 15.37 0.75
C PHE A 114 22.17 16.64 0.43
N LYS A 115 21.77 17.37 -0.62
CA LYS A 115 22.12 18.79 -0.74
C LYS A 115 21.17 19.59 0.15
N GLU A 116 21.64 20.73 0.68
CA GLU A 116 20.89 21.65 1.55
C GLU A 116 19.55 22.14 0.95
N ASP A 117 19.31 21.95 -0.34
CA ASP A 117 18.09 22.35 -1.04
C ASP A 117 17.08 21.21 -1.29
N GLY A 118 17.31 20.01 -0.73
CA GLY A 118 16.37 18.89 -0.80
C GLY A 118 16.24 18.23 -2.18
N ARG A 119 17.17 18.47 -3.11
CA ARG A 119 17.18 17.85 -4.45
C ARG A 119 18.14 16.66 -4.55
N TRP A 120 17.70 15.61 -5.25
CA TRP A 120 18.50 14.42 -5.57
C TRP A 120 19.17 14.55 -6.96
N ALA A 121 20.42 14.07 -7.09
CA ALA A 121 21.24 14.26 -8.29
C ALA A 121 20.93 13.32 -9.47
N VAL A 122 20.24 12.19 -9.28
CA VAL A 122 19.81 11.31 -10.38
C VAL A 122 18.50 10.62 -9.99
N PHE A 123 17.45 10.82 -10.79
CA PHE A 123 16.21 10.04 -10.75
C PHE A 123 16.28 8.94 -11.81
N PRO A 124 16.42 7.64 -11.46
CA PRO A 124 16.25 6.57 -12.41
C PRO A 124 14.80 6.07 -12.37
N THR A 125 13.87 6.88 -12.88
CA THR A 125 12.52 6.42 -13.25
C THR A 125 12.56 6.04 -14.73
N GLY A 126 12.72 4.75 -15.03
CA GLY A 126 12.69 4.28 -16.42
C GLY A 126 12.87 2.78 -16.61
N LEU A 127 13.54 2.06 -15.70
CA LEU A 127 13.82 0.63 -15.90
C LEU A 127 12.71 -0.33 -15.41
N TRP A 128 11.74 0.15 -14.63
CA TRP A 128 10.72 -0.70 -14.01
C TRP A 128 9.56 -0.99 -14.98
N ALA A 129 9.14 0.03 -15.73
CA ALA A 129 8.07 -0.12 -16.72
C ALA A 129 8.49 -0.97 -17.93
N ARG A 130 9.78 -1.06 -18.28
CA ARG A 130 10.22 -1.79 -19.49
C ARG A 130 10.61 -3.26 -19.27
N ARG A 131 10.69 -3.72 -18.02
CA ARG A 131 11.06 -5.12 -17.69
C ARG A 131 9.91 -5.96 -17.13
N ALA A 132 8.86 -5.32 -16.61
CA ALA A 132 7.64 -6.01 -16.20
C ALA A 132 6.91 -6.64 -17.41
N ASP A 133 7.03 -6.02 -18.58
CA ASP A 133 6.33 -6.42 -19.82
C ASP A 133 6.79 -7.77 -20.39
N GLN A 134 7.92 -8.32 -19.93
CA GLN A 134 8.45 -9.62 -20.39
C GLN A 134 8.21 -10.77 -19.41
N VAL A 135 7.54 -10.53 -18.28
CA VAL A 135 7.33 -11.56 -17.27
C VAL A 135 6.03 -12.31 -17.55
N VAL A 136 6.11 -13.28 -18.47
CA VAL A 136 5.22 -14.45 -18.37
C VAL A 136 5.47 -15.07 -17.00
N LEU A 137 4.38 -15.23 -16.24
CA LEU A 137 4.31 -15.70 -14.86
C LEU A 137 5.19 -16.93 -14.58
N ASP A 138 6.42 -16.69 -14.13
CA ASP A 138 7.23 -17.71 -13.48
C ASP A 138 6.88 -17.69 -11.98
N GLY A 139 6.30 -18.78 -11.47
CA GLY A 139 5.92 -18.89 -10.06
C GLY A 139 7.12 -18.63 -9.13
N GLU A 140 8.31 -19.04 -9.55
CA GLU A 140 9.57 -18.81 -8.84
C GLU A 140 9.88 -17.31 -8.68
N LEU A 141 9.68 -16.51 -9.73
CA LEU A 141 9.92 -15.06 -9.68
C LEU A 141 8.93 -14.36 -8.76
N ARG A 142 7.66 -14.80 -8.78
CA ARG A 142 6.64 -14.28 -7.85
C ARG A 142 7.04 -14.55 -6.40
N GLU A 143 7.50 -15.76 -6.07
CA GLU A 143 7.97 -16.08 -4.71
C GLU A 143 9.18 -15.24 -4.29
N VAL A 144 10.13 -15.01 -5.20
CA VAL A 144 11.28 -14.12 -4.93
C VAL A 144 10.81 -12.71 -4.63
N LEU A 145 9.90 -12.16 -5.43
CA LEU A 145 9.35 -10.82 -5.21
C LEU A 145 8.61 -10.71 -3.87
N VAL A 146 7.78 -11.69 -3.53
CA VAL A 146 7.06 -11.71 -2.25
C VAL A 146 8.06 -11.71 -1.08
N ARG A 147 9.05 -12.60 -1.10
CA ARG A 147 10.10 -12.65 -0.07
C ARG A 147 10.89 -11.35 0.03
N ALA A 148 11.24 -10.75 -1.10
CA ALA A 148 11.97 -9.49 -1.15
C ALA A 148 11.15 -8.33 -0.56
N ILE A 149 9.85 -8.25 -0.86
CA ILE A 149 8.94 -7.27 -0.26
C ILE A 149 8.80 -7.52 1.24
N ASP A 150 8.69 -8.78 1.66
CA ASP A 150 8.59 -9.14 3.07
C ASP A 150 9.85 -8.77 3.86
N ALA A 151 11.03 -8.86 3.26
CA ALA A 151 12.28 -8.47 3.91
C ALA A 151 12.42 -6.95 4.13
N LEU A 152 11.60 -6.13 3.47
CA LEU A 152 11.64 -4.68 3.67
C LEU A 152 11.23 -4.28 5.10
N PRO A 153 11.89 -3.26 5.69
CA PRO A 153 11.40 -2.64 6.92
C PRO A 153 9.97 -2.12 6.72
N GLU A 154 9.15 -2.20 7.77
CA GLU A 154 7.69 -1.95 7.73
C GLU A 154 7.31 -0.66 7.00
N LEU A 155 7.96 0.46 7.32
CA LEU A 155 7.69 1.76 6.68
C LEU A 155 8.12 1.78 5.20
N HIS A 156 9.19 1.07 4.83
CA HIS A 156 9.62 0.96 3.44
C HIS A 156 8.64 0.09 2.64
N ARG A 157 8.20 -1.04 3.23
CA ARG A 157 7.16 -1.90 2.67
C ARG A 157 5.85 -1.14 2.48
N ALA A 158 5.39 -0.43 3.50
CA ALA A 158 4.15 0.36 3.44
C ALA A 158 4.21 1.42 2.33
N VAL A 159 5.29 2.20 2.26
CA VAL A 159 5.47 3.22 1.21
C VAL A 159 5.51 2.59 -0.18
N PHE A 160 6.20 1.45 -0.35
CA PHE A 160 6.27 0.74 -1.62
C PHE A 160 4.88 0.24 -2.05
N LEU A 161 4.15 -0.44 -1.16
CA LEU A 161 2.82 -0.96 -1.45
C LEU A 161 1.84 0.17 -1.80
N LEU A 162 1.80 1.24 -1.01
CA LEU A 162 0.89 2.35 -1.26
C LEU A 162 1.21 3.08 -2.58
N ARG A 163 2.49 3.21 -2.95
CA ARG A 163 2.89 3.95 -4.17
C ARG A 163 2.86 3.09 -5.42
N ASP A 164 3.55 1.96 -5.40
CA ASP A 164 3.85 1.17 -6.60
C ASP A 164 2.80 0.08 -6.88
N VAL A 165 2.03 -0.30 -5.85
CA VAL A 165 0.94 -1.30 -5.99
C VAL A 165 -0.43 -0.60 -6.00
N GLU A 166 -0.69 0.28 -5.03
CA GLU A 166 -1.99 0.94 -4.91
C GLU A 166 -2.10 2.27 -5.67
N GLY A 167 -0.98 2.88 -6.07
CA GLY A 167 -0.94 4.05 -6.96
C GLY A 167 -1.13 5.41 -6.29
N LEU A 168 -1.01 5.52 -4.96
CA LEU A 168 -1.23 6.78 -4.24
C LEU A 168 -0.16 7.85 -4.55
N SER A 169 -0.53 9.12 -4.46
CA SER A 169 0.40 10.26 -4.54
C SER A 169 1.37 10.30 -3.36
N TYR A 170 2.49 11.01 -3.51
CA TYR A 170 3.45 11.13 -2.41
C TYR A 170 2.86 11.91 -1.23
N GLU A 171 2.01 12.88 -1.53
CA GLU A 171 1.29 13.73 -0.60
C GLU A 171 0.27 12.91 0.19
N GLU A 172 -0.51 12.05 -0.48
CA GLU A 172 -1.46 11.14 0.17
C GLU A 172 -0.75 10.17 1.11
N ILE A 173 0.40 9.62 0.71
CA ILE A 173 1.19 8.70 1.53
C ILE A 173 1.81 9.43 2.73
N ALA A 174 2.36 10.63 2.51
CA ALA A 174 2.94 11.45 3.56
C ALA A 174 1.90 11.77 4.65
N GLN A 175 0.70 12.17 4.23
CA GLN A 175 -0.42 12.42 5.13
C GLN A 175 -0.89 11.15 5.85
N ALA A 176 -0.97 10.02 5.13
CA ALA A 176 -1.38 8.76 5.74
C ALA A 176 -0.42 8.37 6.85
N LEU A 177 0.87 8.30 6.54
CA LEU A 177 1.90 7.75 7.40
C LEU A 177 2.47 8.75 8.42
N ASP A 178 1.81 9.90 8.60
CA ASP A 178 2.25 11.02 9.44
C ASP A 178 3.74 11.34 9.26
N THR A 179 4.13 11.60 8.01
CA THR A 179 5.52 11.80 7.63
C THR A 179 5.66 12.83 6.52
N THR A 180 6.90 13.15 6.11
CA THR A 180 7.14 14.14 5.06
C THR A 180 7.20 13.51 3.68
N VAL A 181 6.82 14.25 2.63
CA VAL A 181 6.98 13.82 1.22
C VAL A 181 8.44 13.46 0.91
N SER A 182 9.41 14.16 1.52
CA SER A 182 10.83 13.84 1.40
C SER A 182 11.16 12.46 1.96
N ALA A 183 10.65 12.14 3.17
CA ALA A 183 10.81 10.84 3.78
C ALA A 183 10.14 9.72 2.96
N VAL A 184 8.95 9.96 2.40
CA VAL A 184 8.28 9.02 1.48
C VAL A 184 9.17 8.72 0.27
N LYS A 185 9.68 9.76 -0.41
CA LYS A 185 10.54 9.60 -1.60
C LYS A 185 11.81 8.81 -1.27
N SER A 186 12.45 9.13 -0.14
CA SER A 186 13.66 8.43 0.32
C SER A 186 13.39 6.95 0.62
N ARG A 187 12.34 6.64 1.39
CA ARG A 187 11.95 5.27 1.73
C ARG A 187 11.56 4.47 0.49
N LEU A 188 10.81 5.05 -0.43
CA LEU A 188 10.44 4.40 -1.69
C LEU A 188 11.67 4.06 -2.53
N HIS A 189 12.60 5.00 -2.65
CA HIS A 189 13.83 4.76 -3.41
C HIS A 189 14.62 3.60 -2.80
N ARG A 190 14.76 3.55 -1.47
CA ARG A 190 15.45 2.46 -0.78
C ARG A 190 14.73 1.12 -0.94
N ALA A 191 13.40 1.09 -0.82
CA ALA A 191 12.61 -0.11 -1.09
C ALA A 191 12.86 -0.64 -2.50
N ARG A 192 12.83 0.24 -3.50
CA ARG A 192 13.09 -0.11 -4.90
C ARG A 192 14.51 -0.63 -5.13
N LEU A 193 15.52 -0.03 -4.50
CA LEU A 193 16.90 -0.50 -4.60
C LEU A 193 17.05 -1.91 -4.04
N ALA A 194 16.49 -2.19 -2.85
CA ALA A 194 16.53 -3.50 -2.24
C ALA A 194 15.85 -4.57 -3.10
N LEU A 195 14.66 -4.27 -3.65
CA LEU A 195 13.97 -5.18 -4.56
C LEU A 195 14.76 -5.43 -5.85
N ARG A 196 15.43 -4.40 -6.39
CA ARG A 196 16.27 -4.55 -7.58
C ARG A 196 17.46 -5.47 -7.34
N GLU A 197 18.07 -5.40 -6.17
CA GLU A 197 19.20 -6.26 -5.80
C GLU A 197 18.79 -7.72 -5.68
N GLU A 198 17.61 -8.00 -5.10
CA GLU A 198 17.04 -9.36 -5.05
C GLU A 198 16.74 -9.90 -6.46
N LEU A 199 16.15 -9.07 -7.32
CA LEU A 199 15.86 -9.44 -8.70
C LEU A 199 17.13 -9.73 -9.50
N ASN A 200 18.17 -8.90 -9.37
CA ASN A 200 19.44 -9.13 -10.06
C ASN A 200 20.06 -10.48 -9.64
N ARG A 201 20.08 -10.79 -8.34
CA ARG A 201 20.56 -12.09 -7.84
C ARG A 201 19.78 -13.27 -8.42
N TYR A 202 18.46 -13.15 -8.54
CA TYR A 202 17.64 -14.19 -9.16
C TYR A 202 18.01 -14.43 -10.64
N PHE A 203 18.13 -13.37 -11.44
CA PHE A 203 18.47 -13.49 -12.85
C PHE A 203 19.90 -14.00 -13.07
N GLU A 204 20.87 -13.53 -12.29
CA GLU A 204 22.24 -14.06 -12.30
C GLU A 204 22.27 -15.56 -11.95
N GLY A 205 21.50 -15.98 -10.95
CA GLY A 205 21.36 -17.40 -10.58
C GLY A 205 20.74 -18.27 -11.69
N LYS A 206 19.81 -17.72 -12.49
CA LYS A 206 19.22 -18.44 -13.63
C LYS A 206 20.17 -18.55 -14.83
N GLU A 207 20.98 -17.54 -15.10
CA GLU A 207 22.01 -17.60 -16.15
C GLU A 207 23.10 -18.62 -15.83
N VAL A 208 23.48 -18.77 -14.55
CA VAL A 208 24.46 -19.77 -14.11
C VAL A 208 23.89 -21.19 -14.21
N ARG A 209 22.60 -21.40 -13.90
CA ARG A 209 21.95 -22.71 -13.93
C ARG A 209 21.58 -23.20 -15.35
N SER A 210 21.67 -22.32 -16.34
CA SER A 210 21.40 -22.62 -17.75
C SER A 210 22.67 -22.90 -18.57
N ARG A 211 23.85 -22.92 -17.92
CA ARG A 211 25.14 -23.33 -18.49
C ARG A 211 25.56 -24.68 -17.94
#